data_AF-A0A382GX01-F1
#
_entry.id   AF-A0A382GX01-F1
#
_cell.length_a   1.000
_cell.length_b   1.000
_cell.length_c   1.000
_cell.angle_alpha   90.00
_cell.angle_beta   90.00
_cell.angle_gamma   90.00
#
_symmetry.space_group_name_H-M   'P 1'
#
loop_
_entity.id
_entity.type
_entity.pdbx_description
1 polymer ?
#
loop_
_entity_poly.entity_id
_entity_poly.type
_entity_poly.pdbx_seq_one_letter_code
_entity_poly.pdbx_strand_id
1 'polypeptide(L)' 'MQAVGCVGARMCNTNNCPTGVATQKPELRVRLDVAIGASKLSNFLNASTQLLRVLARACGHTHLSQFDRNDITRWKKE' A
#
# COMPACT_ATOMS: atom_id res chain seq x y z
N MET A 1 -1.58 4.38 -3.09
CA MET A 1 -1.30 5.24 -4.28
C MET A 1 0.04 4.90 -4.93
N GLN A 2 1.09 4.64 -4.15
CA GLN A 2 2.42 4.28 -4.62
C GLN A 2 2.40 2.98 -5.44
N ALA A 3 1.72 1.93 -4.96
CA ALA A 3 1.57 0.67 -5.70
C ALA A 3 0.95 0.85 -7.09
N VAL A 4 0.07 1.85 -7.27
CA VAL A 4 -0.57 2.16 -8.56
C VAL A 4 0.39 2.88 -9.52
N GLY A 5 1.36 3.65 -9.02
CA GLY A 5 2.31 4.39 -9.86
C GLY A 5 2.72 5.78 -9.34
N CYS A 6 2.39 6.15 -8.11
CA CYS A 6 2.86 7.42 -7.53
C CYS A 6 4.36 7.34 -7.17
N VAL A 7 5.13 8.34 -7.60
CA VAL A 7 6.58 8.48 -7.36
C VAL A 7 6.92 9.49 -6.26
N GLY A 8 5.92 9.98 -5.50
CA GLY A 8 6.15 10.90 -4.40
C GLY A 8 6.57 12.32 -4.84
N ALA A 9 6.15 12.77 -6.01
CA ALA A 9 6.49 14.09 -6.56
C ALA A 9 5.87 15.30 -5.80
N ARG A 10 4.87 15.06 -4.92
CA ARG A 10 4.24 16.07 -4.05
C ARG A 10 3.67 17.31 -4.78
N MET A 11 3.15 17.12 -5.98
CA MET A 11 2.59 18.21 -6.80
C MET A 11 1.15 17.94 -7.28
N CYS A 12 0.42 17.11 -6.55
CA CYS A 12 -0.92 16.62 -6.94
C CYS A 12 -1.91 17.77 -7.19
N ASN A 13 -1.79 18.88 -6.46
CA ASN A 13 -2.62 20.07 -6.59
C ASN A 13 -2.37 20.87 -7.88
N THR A 14 -1.27 20.63 -8.59
CA THR A 14 -0.89 21.41 -9.78
C THR A 14 -1.48 20.87 -11.08
N ASN A 15 -2.18 19.73 -11.04
CA ASN A 15 -2.66 18.99 -12.21
C ASN A 15 -1.53 18.49 -13.15
N ASN A 16 -0.26 18.55 -12.71
CA ASN A 16 0.93 18.14 -13.49
C ASN A 16 1.57 16.84 -12.98
N CYS A 17 0.77 15.88 -12.51
CA CYS A 17 1.30 14.61 -12.03
C CYS A 17 2.13 13.91 -13.14
N PRO A 18 3.43 13.63 -12.91
CA PRO A 18 4.31 13.12 -13.96
C PRO A 18 3.93 11.70 -14.42
N THR A 19 3.27 10.93 -13.56
CA THR A 19 2.89 9.54 -13.80
C THR A 19 1.41 9.34 -14.12
N GLY A 20 0.64 10.43 -14.33
CA GLY A 20 -0.76 10.33 -14.73
C GLY A 20 -1.74 9.96 -13.62
N VAL A 21 -1.28 9.76 -12.37
CA VAL A 21 -2.12 9.33 -11.25
C VAL A 21 -3.07 10.44 -10.76
N ALA A 22 -2.56 11.66 -10.57
CA ALA A 22 -3.30 12.80 -10.01
C ALA A 22 -3.36 13.96 -11.00
N THR A 23 -4.00 13.74 -12.14
CA THR A 23 -4.17 14.74 -13.20
C THR A 23 -5.44 14.45 -14.01
N GLN A 24 -6.08 15.52 -14.49
CA GLN A 24 -7.20 15.47 -15.43
C GLN A 24 -6.75 15.72 -16.87
N LYS A 25 -5.52 16.21 -17.07
CA LYS A 25 -4.95 16.49 -18.39
C LYS A 25 -4.85 15.21 -19.21
N PRO A 26 -5.54 15.08 -20.37
CA PRO A 26 -5.54 13.84 -21.15
C PRO A 26 -4.14 13.34 -21.47
N GLU A 27 -3.23 14.22 -21.88
CA GLU A 27 -1.84 13.93 -22.24
C GLU A 27 -0.96 13.40 -21.09
N LEU A 28 -1.36 13.70 -19.84
CA LEU A 28 -0.70 13.15 -18.66
C LEU A 28 -1.38 11.88 -18.18
N ARG A 29 -2.72 11.79 -18.29
CA ARG A 29 -3.49 10.59 -17.90
C ARG A 29 -3.07 9.35 -18.70
N VAL A 30 -2.71 9.50 -19.98
CA VAL A 30 -2.25 8.35 -20.80
C VAL A 30 -1.01 7.65 -20.23
N ARG A 31 -0.25 8.33 -19.36
CA ARG A 31 0.97 7.79 -18.76
C ARG A 31 0.69 6.74 -17.68
N LEU A 32 -0.52 6.68 -17.17
CA LEU A 32 -0.94 5.66 -16.21
C LEU A 32 -1.48 4.44 -16.98
N ASP A 33 -0.73 3.34 -16.95
CA ASP A 33 -1.25 2.04 -17.34
C ASP A 33 -2.13 1.46 -16.23
N VAL A 34 -3.44 1.44 -16.46
CA VAL A 34 -4.44 0.98 -15.49
C VAL A 34 -4.31 -0.51 -15.18
N ALA A 35 -4.01 -1.34 -16.18
CA ALA A 35 -3.91 -2.78 -16.00
C ALA A 35 -2.69 -3.14 -15.14
N ILE A 36 -1.54 -2.53 -15.43
CA ILE A 36 -0.32 -2.69 -14.63
C ILE A 36 -0.52 -2.13 -13.22
N GLY A 37 -1.12 -0.94 -13.10
CA GLY A 37 -1.41 -0.31 -11.81
C GLY A 37 -2.32 -1.16 -10.93
N ALA A 38 -3.36 -1.76 -11.50
CA ALA A 38 -4.28 -2.66 -10.80
C ALA A 38 -3.59 -3.95 -10.34
N SER A 39 -2.78 -4.57 -11.21
CA SER A 39 -1.99 -5.77 -10.86
C SER A 39 -1.02 -5.51 -9.71
N LYS A 40 -0.27 -4.40 -9.77
CA LYS A 40 0.64 -3.99 -8.69
C LYS A 40 -0.09 -3.70 -7.38
N LEU A 41 -1.25 -3.06 -7.44
CA LEU A 41 -2.09 -2.82 -6.26
C LEU A 41 -2.58 -4.14 -5.63
N SER A 42 -3.04 -5.08 -6.46
CA SER A 42 -3.44 -6.41 -6.00
C SER A 42 -2.29 -7.14 -5.30
N ASN A 43 -1.11 -7.15 -5.92
CA ASN A 43 0.09 -7.76 -5.34
C ASN A 43 0.47 -7.12 -4.00
N PHE A 44 0.43 -5.79 -3.90
CA PHE A 44 0.69 -5.09 -2.65
C PHE A 44 -0.28 -5.52 -1.54
N LEU A 45 -1.59 -5.49 -1.80
CA LEU A 45 -2.60 -5.86 -0.81
C LEU A 45 -2.50 -7.33 -0.38
N ASN A 46 -2.23 -8.23 -1.32
CA ASN A 46 -2.00 -9.64 -1.05
C ASN A 46 -0.76 -9.85 -0.17
N ALA A 47 0.37 -9.24 -0.53
CA ALA A 47 1.61 -9.32 0.23
C ALA A 47 1.45 -8.76 1.65
N SER A 48 0.78 -7.60 1.80
CA SER A 48 0.46 -7.02 3.11
C SER A 48 -0.38 -7.98 3.96
N THR A 49 -1.41 -8.59 3.38
CA THR A 49 -2.27 -9.55 4.10
C THR A 49 -1.50 -10.81 4.50
N GLN A 50 -0.61 -11.32 3.64
CA GLN A 50 0.23 -12.47 3.98
C GLN A 50 1.19 -12.15 5.13
N LEU A 51 1.80 -10.97 5.12
CA LEU A 51 2.68 -10.55 6.23
C LEU A 51 1.90 -10.40 7.54
N LEU A 52 0.70 -9.81 7.49
CA LEU A 52 -0.18 -9.71 8.67
C LEU A 52 -0.57 -11.08 9.23
N ARG A 53 -0.78 -12.10 8.38
CA ARG A 53 -1.02 -13.48 8.84
C ARG A 53 0.17 -14.08 9.58
N VAL A 54 1.39 -13.79 9.13
CA VAL A 54 2.61 -14.23 9.83
C VAL A 54 2.68 -13.60 11.23
N LEU A 55 2.38 -12.30 11.35
CA LEU A 55 2.32 -11.61 12.64
C LEU A 55 1.23 -12.18 13.54
N ALA A 56 0.02 -12.43 13.02
CA ALA A 56 -1.06 -13.01 13.81
C ALA A 56 -0.66 -14.38 14.38
N ARG A 57 -0.05 -15.25 13.56
CA ARG A 57 0.48 -16.54 14.02
C ARG A 57 1.56 -16.39 15.08
N ALA A 58 2.46 -15.41 14.95
CA ALA A 58 3.51 -15.14 15.94
C ALA A 58 2.92 -14.71 17.30
N CYS A 59 1.75 -14.06 17.28
CA CYS A 59 0.97 -13.70 18.47
C CYS A 59 0.05 -14.84 18.97
N GLY A 60 0.05 -16.02 18.33
CA GLY A 60 -0.83 -17.13 18.71
C GLY A 60 -2.26 -17.01 18.19
N HIS A 61 -2.53 -16.07 17.28
CA HIS A 61 -3.85 -15.81 16.72
C HIS A 61 -4.09 -16.57 15.40
N THR A 62 -5.33 -16.99 15.20
CA THR A 62 -5.82 -17.65 13.97
C THR A 62 -6.47 -16.69 12.99
N HIS A 63 -6.91 -15.52 13.47
CA HIS A 63 -7.56 -14.48 12.66
C HIS A 63 -7.05 -13.09 13.04
N LEU A 64 -6.96 -12.17 12.06
CA LEU A 64 -6.43 -10.82 12.30
C LEU A 64 -7.27 -10.02 13.31
N SER A 65 -8.56 -10.32 13.44
CA SER A 65 -9.45 -9.65 14.40
C SER A 65 -9.23 -10.07 15.86
N GLN A 66 -8.35 -11.04 16.11
CA GLN A 66 -8.01 -11.49 17.46
C GLN A 66 -6.88 -10.68 18.09
N PHE A 67 -6.23 -9.79 17.34
CA PHE A 67 -5.24 -8.88 17.92
C PHE A 67 -5.86 -8.05 19.06
N ASP A 68 -5.15 -8.00 20.17
CA ASP A 68 -5.55 -7.25 21.36
C ASP A 68 -4.37 -6.46 21.96
N ARG A 69 -4.62 -5.75 23.07
CA ARG A 69 -3.61 -4.87 23.68
C ARG A 69 -2.39 -5.62 24.21
N ASN A 70 -2.50 -6.90 24.51
CA ASN A 70 -1.41 -7.74 25.00
C ASN A 70 -0.40 -8.10 23.89
N ASP A 71 -0.79 -7.97 22.61
CA ASP A 71 0.12 -8.21 21.47
C ASP A 71 1.09 -7.04 21.24
N ILE A 72 0.81 -5.89 21.83
CA ILE A 72 1.67 -4.71 21.70
C ILE A 72 2.93 -4.95 22.50
N THR A 73 4.06 -4.96 21.79
CA THR A 73 5.37 -5.09 22.41
C THR A 73 6.22 -3.86 22.15
N ARG A 74 7.23 -3.67 23.01
CA ARG A 74 8.29 -2.68 22.84
C ARG A 74 9.61 -3.41 22.78
N TRP A 75 10.66 -2.71 22.38
CA TRP A 75 12.01 -3.25 22.51
C TRP A 75 12.25 -3.71 23.97
N LYS A 76 12.63 -4.97 24.12
CA LYS A 76 13.09 -5.54 25.39
C LYS A 76 14.61 -5.46 25.38
N LYS A 77 15.17 -4.80 26.40
CA LYS A 77 16.61 -4.56 26.54
C LYS A 77 17.39 -5.82 26.93
N GLU A 78 16.71 -6.70 27.65
CA GLU A 78 17.20 -7.99 28.14
C GLU A 78 17.13 -9.05 27.05
#